data_AF-A0A059WRP3-F1
#
_entry.id   AF-A0A059WRP3-F1
#
_cell.length_a   1.000
_cell.length_b   1.000
_cell.length_c   1.000
_cell.angle_alpha   90.00
_cell.angle_beta   90.00
_cell.angle_gamma   90.00
#
_symmetry.space_group_name_H-M   'P 1'
#
loop_
_entity.id
_entity.type
_entity.pdbx_description
1 polymer ?
#
loop_
_entity_poly.entity_id
_entity_poly.type
_entity_poly.pdbx_seq_one_letter_code
_entity_poly.pdbx_strand_id
1 'polypeptide(L)'
;MEKLLKTMKPSLLMCLIACSPAATIFLIACGPSGLQKSKDNKTALAPAVKGHITMMEPSYKTKFEDLPLEGAVEPSKRLWSGDFWPMNKGNINRRWNISEDGFNSISPTKEELLLLTNEEVSRLAPSEKYDLLMGQYNYPLKKEVESRANPMAVNWEGIGNGWAAASINHDEPT
;
A
#
# COMPACT_ATOMS: atom_id res chain seq x y z
N MET A 1 -47.28 -15.41 7.72
CA MET A 1 -46.83 -14.42 6.71
C MET A 1 -45.60 -14.99 5.99
N GLU A 2 -45.58 -16.11 5.28
CA GLU A 2 -46.44 -16.64 4.21
C GLU A 2 -47.03 -15.61 3.24
N LYS A 3 -46.55 -15.70 2.00
CA LYS A 3 -46.92 -15.00 0.75
C LYS A 3 -46.21 -13.66 0.50
N LEU A 4 -45.11 -13.69 -0.26
CA LEU A 4 -44.81 -12.76 -1.36
C LEU A 4 -43.45 -13.08 -2.05
N LEU A 5 -43.37 -14.25 -2.68
CA LEU A 5 -42.37 -14.51 -3.74
C LEU A 5 -43.09 -15.21 -4.89
N LYS A 6 -43.73 -14.39 -5.73
CA LYS A 6 -44.30 -14.80 -7.01
C LYS A 6 -43.44 -14.24 -8.13
N THR A 7 -42.88 -15.18 -8.90
CA THR A 7 -42.79 -15.16 -10.37
C THR A 7 -41.84 -14.16 -11.03
N MET A 8 -40.60 -14.58 -11.27
CA MET A 8 -39.86 -14.21 -12.48
C MET A 8 -39.85 -15.40 -13.44
N LYS A 9 -40.41 -15.19 -14.64
CA LYS A 9 -40.42 -16.16 -15.75
C LYS A 9 -39.07 -16.14 -16.50
N PRO A 10 -38.55 -17.30 -16.91
CA PRO A 10 -37.51 -17.41 -17.93
C PRO A 10 -38.19 -17.51 -19.30
N SER A 11 -37.88 -16.59 -20.22
CA SER A 11 -38.41 -16.64 -21.58
C SER A 11 -37.32 -16.30 -22.58
N LEU A 12 -37.00 -17.32 -23.39
CA LEU A 12 -36.51 -17.33 -24.76
C LEU A 12 -35.19 -16.60 -25.08
N LEU A 13 -34.12 -17.32 -25.47
CA LEU A 13 -33.97 -18.20 -26.64
C LEU A 13 -33.84 -17.39 -27.95
N MET A 14 -32.68 -17.58 -28.57
CA MET A 14 -32.36 -17.34 -29.99
C MET A 14 -32.29 -15.90 -30.50
N CYS A 15 -31.05 -15.43 -30.67
CA CYS A 15 -30.67 -14.81 -31.94
C CYS A 15 -29.33 -15.38 -32.40
N LEU A 16 -29.43 -16.36 -33.29
CA LEU A 16 -28.39 -16.78 -34.22
C LEU A 16 -28.15 -15.63 -35.21
N ILE A 17 -26.97 -15.03 -35.19
CA ILE A 17 -26.39 -14.29 -36.33
C ILE A 17 -24.94 -14.77 -36.40
N ALA A 18 -24.65 -15.86 -37.12
CA ALA A 18 -24.42 -15.88 -38.57
C ALA A 18 -23.34 -14.87 -39.01
N CYS A 19 -22.09 -15.36 -38.99
CA CYS A 19 -21.13 -15.29 -40.09
C CYS A 19 -20.96 -13.92 -40.79
N SER A 20 -19.86 -13.23 -40.49
CA SER A 20 -19.11 -12.54 -41.54
C SER A 20 -17.61 -12.58 -41.25
N PRO A 21 -16.79 -13.18 -42.14
CA PRO A 21 -15.34 -13.22 -42.02
C PRO A 21 -14.77 -11.99 -42.70
N ALA A 22 -14.68 -10.88 -41.98
CA ALA A 22 -13.81 -9.78 -42.39
C ALA A 22 -12.58 -9.85 -41.49
N ALA A 23 -11.64 -10.70 -41.91
CA ALA A 23 -10.27 -10.70 -41.44
C ALA A 23 -9.66 -9.32 -41.73
N THR A 24 -9.86 -8.36 -40.84
CA THR A 24 -9.04 -7.16 -40.78
C THR A 24 -7.72 -7.57 -40.17
N ILE A 25 -6.82 -8.01 -41.05
CA ILE A 25 -5.39 -8.13 -40.79
C ILE A 25 -4.92 -6.72 -40.40
N PHE A 26 -4.94 -6.42 -39.10
CA PHE A 26 -4.12 -5.35 -38.58
C PHE A 26 -2.69 -5.84 -38.73
N LEU A 27 -2.02 -5.36 -39.78
CA LEU A 27 -0.58 -5.36 -39.89
C LEU A 27 -0.07 -4.60 -38.67
N ILE A 28 0.20 -5.34 -37.59
CA ILE A 28 1.12 -4.92 -36.56
C ILE A 28 2.45 -4.81 -37.28
N ALA A 29 2.75 -3.60 -37.74
CA ALA A 29 4.08 -3.23 -38.14
C ALA A 29 4.97 -3.55 -36.93
N CYS A 30 5.79 -4.60 -37.07
CA CYS A 30 7.07 -4.67 -36.38
C CYS A 30 7.87 -3.45 -36.84
N GLY A 31 7.55 -2.29 -36.27
CA GLY A 31 8.46 -1.17 -36.24
C GLY A 31 9.76 -1.69 -35.66
N PRO A 32 10.92 -1.34 -36.23
CA PRO A 32 12.19 -1.75 -35.67
C PRO A 32 12.16 -1.34 -34.20
N SER A 33 12.28 -2.33 -33.32
CA SER A 33 12.60 -2.13 -31.93
C SER A 33 13.91 -1.38 -31.93
N GLY A 34 13.80 -0.06 -31.99
CA GLY A 34 14.83 0.87 -31.62
C GLY A 34 15.08 0.58 -30.16
N LEU A 35 15.96 -0.39 -29.91
CA LEU A 35 16.90 -0.36 -28.83
C LEU A 35 17.51 1.04 -28.89
N GLN A 36 16.83 2.01 -28.27
CA GLN A 36 17.52 3.12 -27.67
C GLN A 36 18.52 2.42 -26.78
N LYS A 37 19.77 2.36 -27.25
CA LYS A 37 20.92 2.17 -26.40
C LYS A 37 20.70 3.24 -25.34
N SER A 38 20.15 2.83 -24.19
CA SER A 38 20.28 3.55 -22.95
C SER A 38 21.75 3.93 -22.95
N LYS A 39 22.03 5.21 -23.18
CA LYS A 39 23.37 5.71 -22.93
C LYS A 39 23.60 5.23 -21.51
N ASP A 40 24.58 4.36 -21.36
CA ASP A 40 25.12 4.01 -20.07
C ASP A 40 25.47 5.35 -19.44
N ASN A 41 24.51 5.91 -18.69
CA ASN A 41 24.82 6.81 -17.62
C ASN A 41 25.64 5.89 -16.74
N LYS A 42 26.95 5.91 -16.99
CA LYS A 42 27.97 5.95 -15.96
C LYS A 42 27.56 7.11 -15.06
N THR A 43 26.47 6.92 -14.32
CA THR A 43 26.32 7.38 -12.96
C THR A 43 27.65 6.98 -12.39
N ALA A 44 28.53 7.96 -12.25
CA ALA A 44 29.78 7.78 -11.57
C ALA A 44 29.38 7.02 -10.30
N LEU A 45 29.78 5.75 -10.22
CA LEU A 45 29.73 5.05 -8.95
C LEU A 45 30.42 6.04 -8.04
N ALA A 46 29.65 6.61 -7.10
CA ALA A 46 30.20 7.45 -6.08
C ALA A 46 31.46 6.72 -5.59
N PRO A 47 32.61 7.42 -5.52
CA PRO A 47 33.88 6.79 -5.24
C PRO A 47 33.68 5.81 -4.11
N ALA A 48 34.00 4.53 -4.37
CA ALA A 48 33.82 3.45 -3.41
C ALA A 48 34.28 4.00 -2.06
N VAL A 49 33.32 4.16 -1.13
CA VAL A 49 33.61 4.72 0.18
C VAL A 49 34.57 3.74 0.82
N LYS A 50 35.87 4.01 0.65
CA LYS A 50 36.97 3.26 1.23
C LYS A 50 37.15 3.68 2.69
N GLY A 51 36.03 4.00 3.34
CA GLY A 51 35.92 4.07 4.77
C GLY A 51 35.76 2.64 5.23
N HIS A 52 36.78 2.14 5.92
CA HIS A 52 36.61 0.99 6.80
C HIS A 52 35.39 1.34 7.67
N ILE A 53 34.28 0.60 7.53
CA ILE A 53 33.13 0.80 8.39
C ILE A 53 33.57 0.29 9.77
N THR A 54 34.29 1.13 10.52
CA THR A 54 34.38 0.99 11.97
C THR A 54 32.98 1.28 12.47
N MET A 55 32.13 0.24 12.45
CA MET A 55 30.70 0.28 12.77
C MET A 55 30.40 0.74 14.20
N MET A 56 31.41 1.11 14.98
CA MET A 56 31.28 1.53 16.36
C MET A 56 32.15 2.75 16.59
N GLU A 57 31.55 3.79 17.18
CA GLU A 57 32.25 4.95 17.74
C GLU A 57 33.46 4.47 18.58
N PRO A 58 34.63 5.13 18.51
CA PRO A 58 35.80 4.75 19.31
C PRO A 58 35.52 4.69 20.82
N SER A 59 34.46 5.35 21.30
CA SER A 59 34.00 5.34 22.69
C SER A 59 33.16 4.12 23.08
N TYR A 60 32.88 3.20 22.15
CA TYR A 60 32.06 2.03 22.42
C TYR A 60 32.73 1.09 23.43
N LYS A 61 32.00 0.75 24.50
CA LYS A 61 32.50 -0.15 25.56
C LYS A 61 32.40 -1.59 25.08
N THR A 62 33.54 -2.28 24.99
CA THR A 62 33.62 -3.68 24.53
C THR A 62 33.74 -4.68 25.67
N LYS A 63 34.15 -4.22 26.86
CA LYS A 63 34.23 -5.06 28.06
C LYS A 63 32.85 -5.18 28.69
N PHE A 64 32.44 -6.41 28.98
CA PHE A 64 31.13 -6.69 29.59
C PHE A 64 30.93 -5.96 30.92
N GLU A 65 31.98 -5.88 31.74
CA GLU A 65 31.99 -5.17 33.04
C GLU A 65 31.79 -3.66 32.94
N ASP A 66 32.01 -3.06 31.76
CA ASP A 66 31.87 -1.62 31.52
C ASP A 66 30.48 -1.25 30.93
N LEU A 67 29.62 -2.23 30.64
CA LEU A 67 28.29 -1.97 30.06
C LEU A 67 27.33 -1.41 31.12
N PRO A 68 26.50 -0.42 30.79
CA PRO A 68 25.50 0.08 31.71
C PRO A 68 24.45 -1.01 32.00
N LEU A 69 24.03 -1.11 33.26
CA LEU A 69 23.02 -2.09 33.69
C LEU A 69 21.57 -1.64 33.40
N GLU A 70 21.41 -0.39 32.98
CA GLU A 70 20.13 0.21 32.64
C GLU A 70 20.29 1.17 31.45
N GLY A 71 19.20 1.39 30.73
CA GLY A 71 19.13 2.33 29.63
C GLY A 71 17.72 2.90 29.55
N ALA A 72 17.62 4.19 29.28
CA ALA A 72 16.36 4.86 29.04
C ALA A 72 16.45 5.66 27.75
N VAL A 73 15.32 5.78 27.06
CA VAL A 73 15.18 6.72 25.96
C VAL A 73 14.95 8.11 26.56
N GLU A 74 15.60 9.12 25.99
CA GLU A 74 15.40 10.52 26.36
C GLU A 74 13.89 10.86 26.41
N PRO A 75 13.38 11.52 27.46
CA PRO A 75 11.95 11.83 27.57
C PRO A 75 11.39 12.68 26.42
N SER A 76 12.24 13.46 25.75
CA SER A 76 11.91 14.25 24.57
C SER A 76 11.88 13.45 23.26
N LYS A 77 12.33 12.18 23.28
CA LYS A 77 12.36 11.26 22.13
C LYS A 77 11.49 10.03 22.38
N ARG A 78 10.31 10.23 22.98
CA ARG A 78 9.38 9.12 23.22
C ARG A 78 8.99 8.49 21.90
N LEU A 79 9.34 7.21 21.75
CA LEU A 79 8.84 6.39 20.67
C LEU A 79 7.33 6.19 20.91
N TRP A 80 6.52 6.43 19.90
CA TRP A 80 5.08 6.20 19.96
C TRP A 80 4.71 4.81 19.48
N SER A 81 3.68 4.22 20.09
CA SER A 81 3.17 2.89 19.73
C SER A 81 2.35 2.93 18.44
N GLY A 82 2.43 1.89 17.61
CA GLY A 82 1.61 1.79 16.40
C GLY A 82 1.40 0.35 15.95
N ASP A 83 0.59 0.18 14.91
CA ASP A 83 0.41 -1.10 14.22
C ASP A 83 1.58 -1.31 13.23
N PHE A 84 1.95 -2.56 13.00
CA PHE A 84 2.93 -2.95 11.98
C PHE A 84 2.29 -3.09 10.59
N TRP A 85 0.97 -2.89 10.49
CA TRP A 85 0.16 -2.90 9.26
C TRP A 85 0.36 -4.18 8.44
N PRO A 86 -0.20 -5.31 8.92
CA PRO A 86 0.03 -6.62 8.32
C PRO A 86 -0.35 -6.69 6.84
N MET A 87 0.53 -7.29 6.04
CA MET A 87 0.34 -7.49 4.60
C MET A 87 -0.89 -8.35 4.31
N ASN A 88 -1.16 -9.34 5.16
CA ASN A 88 -2.30 -10.24 5.05
C ASN A 88 -3.63 -9.66 5.56
N LYS A 89 -3.67 -8.36 5.88
CA LYS A 89 -4.91 -7.61 6.17
C LYS A 89 -5.07 -6.38 5.29
N GLY A 90 -4.35 -6.32 4.17
CA GLY A 90 -4.42 -5.18 3.24
C GLY A 90 -3.47 -4.03 3.59
N ASN A 91 -2.51 -4.20 4.52
CA ASN A 91 -1.55 -3.17 4.91
C ASN A 91 -2.29 -1.86 5.32
N ILE A 92 -1.85 -0.67 4.91
CA ILE A 92 -2.50 0.61 5.19
C ILE A 92 -3.84 0.83 4.45
N ASN A 93 -4.33 -0.14 3.66
CA ASN A 93 -5.72 -0.13 3.17
C ASN A 93 -6.72 -0.67 4.21
N ARG A 94 -6.24 -1.20 5.34
CA ARG A 94 -7.10 -1.70 6.40
C ARG A 94 -7.90 -0.55 7.05
N ARG A 95 -9.22 -0.68 7.11
CA ARG A 95 -10.12 0.23 7.85
C ARG A 95 -10.09 -0.11 9.33
N TRP A 96 -9.02 0.34 9.99
CA TRP A 96 -8.61 -0.07 11.34
C TRP A 96 -9.68 0.14 12.43
N ASN A 97 -10.61 1.07 12.25
CA ASN A 97 -11.66 1.40 13.21
C ASN A 97 -12.93 0.54 13.08
N ILE A 98 -13.04 -0.35 12.08
CA ILE A 98 -14.22 -1.21 11.87
C ILE A 98 -13.92 -2.71 11.74
N SER A 99 -12.71 -3.15 12.12
CA SER A 99 -12.28 -4.57 12.06
C SER A 99 -12.44 -5.24 10.68
N GLU A 100 -12.45 -4.46 9.60
CA GLU A 100 -12.47 -4.98 8.23
C GLU A 100 -11.04 -5.12 7.68
N ASP A 101 -10.80 -6.18 6.92
CA ASP A 101 -9.56 -6.33 6.15
C ASP A 101 -9.56 -5.35 4.97
N GLY A 102 -8.37 -4.87 4.60
CA GLY A 102 -8.20 -3.86 3.53
C GLY A 102 -8.24 -4.40 2.11
N PHE A 103 -8.80 -5.60 1.88
CA PHE A 103 -8.91 -6.23 0.57
C PHE A 103 -10.28 -5.99 -0.04
N ASN A 104 -10.33 -5.70 -1.34
CA ASN A 104 -11.58 -5.53 -2.11
C ASN A 104 -12.53 -4.45 -1.56
N SER A 105 -12.06 -3.58 -0.66
CA SER A 105 -12.85 -2.46 -0.16
C SER A 105 -13.14 -1.50 -1.31
N ILE A 106 -14.42 -1.15 -1.47
CA ILE A 106 -14.86 -0.17 -2.45
C ILE A 106 -14.65 1.21 -1.85
N SER A 107 -13.84 2.02 -2.54
CA SER A 107 -13.63 3.42 -2.18
C SER A 107 -14.74 4.28 -2.78
N PRO A 108 -15.29 5.25 -2.02
CA PRO A 108 -16.44 6.03 -2.45
C PRO A 108 -16.08 6.95 -3.62
N THR A 109 -17.03 7.20 -4.52
CA THR A 109 -16.88 8.22 -5.57
C THR A 109 -16.86 9.62 -4.97
N LYS A 110 -16.51 10.63 -5.78
CA LYS A 110 -16.58 12.03 -5.35
C LYS A 110 -17.99 12.43 -4.92
N GLU A 111 -19.00 11.97 -5.64
CA GLU A 111 -20.41 12.24 -5.37
C GLU A 111 -20.86 11.57 -4.07
N GLU A 112 -20.44 10.33 -3.83
CA GLU A 112 -20.72 9.59 -2.60
C GLU A 112 -20.05 10.25 -1.39
N LEU A 113 -18.81 10.72 -1.53
CA LEU A 113 -18.07 11.42 -0.47
C LEU A 113 -18.77 12.67 0.04
N LEU A 114 -19.45 13.42 -0.85
CA LEU A 114 -20.21 14.61 -0.47
C LEU A 114 -21.45 14.28 0.36
N LEU A 115 -21.90 13.02 0.33
CA LEU A 115 -23.04 12.52 1.07
C LEU A 115 -22.64 11.81 2.37
N LEU A 116 -21.35 11.50 2.55
CA LEU A 116 -20.87 10.81 3.75
C LEU A 116 -20.93 11.72 4.98
N THR A 117 -21.35 11.13 6.08
CA THR A 117 -21.22 11.71 7.41
C THR A 117 -19.76 11.71 7.88
N ASN A 118 -19.42 12.57 8.85
CA ASN A 118 -18.09 12.56 9.46
C ASN A 118 -17.71 11.20 10.05
N GLU A 119 -18.69 10.45 10.57
CA GLU A 119 -18.46 9.11 11.08
C GLU A 119 -18.07 8.14 9.95
N GLU A 120 -18.74 8.18 8.80
CA GLU A 120 -18.39 7.35 7.64
C GLU A 120 -17.02 7.74 7.05
N VAL A 121 -16.71 9.04 6.98
CA VAL A 121 -15.36 9.51 6.58
C VAL A 121 -14.30 8.99 7.54
N SER A 122 -14.60 8.92 8.84
CA SER A 122 -13.68 8.38 9.83
C SER A 122 -13.36 6.90 9.59
N ARG A 123 -14.26 6.15 8.94
CA ARG A 123 -14.11 4.71 8.59
C ARG A 123 -13.24 4.46 7.37
N LEU A 124 -12.87 5.49 6.60
CA LEU A 124 -11.97 5.33 5.47
C LEU A 124 -10.57 4.88 5.92
N ALA A 125 -9.92 4.08 5.07
CA ALA A 125 -8.57 3.61 5.30
C ALA A 125 -7.56 4.78 5.28
N PRO A 126 -6.40 4.64 5.94
CA PRO A 126 -5.33 5.64 5.87
C PRO A 126 -4.92 6.03 4.44
N SER A 127 -4.79 5.05 3.54
CA SER A 127 -4.46 5.30 2.13
C SER A 127 -5.54 6.10 1.40
N GLU A 128 -6.82 5.76 1.61
CA GLU A 128 -7.97 6.48 1.06
C GLU A 128 -7.98 7.93 1.54
N LYS A 129 -7.82 8.15 2.85
CA LYS A 129 -7.78 9.50 3.45
C LYS A 129 -6.64 10.35 2.88
N TYR A 130 -5.47 9.75 2.66
CA TYR A 130 -4.34 10.45 2.07
C TYR A 130 -4.63 10.86 0.61
N ASP A 131 -5.14 9.94 -0.21
CA ASP A 131 -5.51 10.24 -1.60
C ASP A 131 -6.55 11.39 -1.65
N LEU A 132 -7.53 11.39 -0.74
CA LEU A 132 -8.53 12.46 -0.64
C LEU A 132 -7.95 13.81 -0.20
N LEU A 133 -7.02 13.80 0.76
CA LEU A 133 -6.28 14.99 1.18
C LEU A 133 -5.53 15.61 -0.01
N MET A 134 -5.01 14.78 -0.91
CA MET A 134 -4.34 15.19 -2.15
C MET A 134 -5.31 15.56 -3.28
N GLY A 135 -6.63 15.49 -3.06
CA GLY A 135 -7.65 15.76 -4.07
C GLY A 135 -7.79 14.67 -5.14
N GLN A 136 -7.30 13.46 -4.89
CA GLN A 136 -7.23 12.35 -5.83
C GLN A 136 -8.35 11.34 -5.59
N TYR A 137 -9.49 11.54 -6.26
CA TYR A 137 -10.67 10.66 -6.15
C TYR A 137 -10.56 9.33 -6.92
N ASN A 138 -9.45 9.11 -7.64
CA ASN A 138 -9.14 7.85 -8.31
C ASN A 138 -8.27 6.91 -7.45
N TYR A 139 -7.95 7.32 -6.22
CA TYR A 139 -7.26 6.55 -5.18
C TYR A 139 -5.98 5.83 -5.64
N PRO A 140 -4.97 6.55 -6.18
CA PRO A 140 -3.75 5.92 -6.68
C PRO A 140 -2.94 5.24 -5.58
N LEU A 141 -2.82 5.82 -4.39
CA LEU A 141 -2.09 5.20 -3.28
C LEU A 141 -2.79 3.93 -2.82
N LYS A 142 -4.12 3.96 -2.64
CA LYS A 142 -4.89 2.75 -2.28
C LYS A 142 -4.62 1.59 -3.24
N LYS A 143 -4.61 1.88 -4.56
CA LYS A 143 -4.33 0.87 -5.60
C LYS A 143 -2.89 0.35 -5.54
N GLU A 144 -1.93 1.23 -5.31
CA GLU A 144 -0.52 0.83 -5.14
C GLU A 144 -0.35 -0.08 -3.92
N VAL A 145 -0.90 0.31 -2.77
CA VAL A 145 -0.88 -0.51 -1.55
C VAL A 145 -1.55 -1.86 -1.77
N GLU A 146 -2.71 -1.86 -2.45
CA GLU A 146 -3.45 -3.09 -2.78
C GLU A 146 -2.63 -4.05 -3.63
N SER A 147 -1.88 -3.53 -4.62
CA SER A 147 -0.99 -4.33 -5.47
C SER A 147 0.18 -4.98 -4.73
N ARG A 148 0.56 -4.43 -3.58
CA ARG A 148 1.64 -4.94 -2.73
C ARG A 148 1.12 -5.87 -1.64
N ALA A 149 -0.09 -5.63 -1.16
CA ALA A 149 -0.72 -6.45 -0.14
C ALA A 149 -0.92 -7.89 -0.64
N ASN A 150 -0.86 -8.86 0.28
CA ASN A 150 -0.94 -10.27 -0.07
C ASN A 150 -1.76 -11.02 0.99
N PRO A 151 -2.97 -11.52 0.67
CA PRO A 151 -3.80 -12.25 1.63
C PRO A 151 -3.17 -13.57 2.10
N MET A 152 -2.21 -14.10 1.35
CA MET A 152 -1.45 -15.31 1.70
C MET A 152 -0.15 -15.03 2.46
N ALA A 153 0.15 -13.76 2.74
CA ALA A 153 1.30 -13.40 3.57
C ALA A 153 1.15 -13.99 4.98
N VAL A 154 2.27 -14.35 5.57
CA VAL A 154 2.30 -14.80 6.97
C VAL A 154 1.97 -13.62 7.89
N ASN A 155 1.35 -13.90 9.04
CA ASN A 155 0.77 -12.89 9.92
C ASN A 155 1.77 -11.87 10.52
N TRP A 156 3.07 -12.13 10.44
CA TRP A 156 4.13 -11.23 10.91
C TRP A 156 4.69 -10.31 9.81
N GLU A 157 4.36 -10.55 8.53
CA GLU A 157 4.78 -9.68 7.43
C GLU A 157 4.01 -8.35 7.46
N GLY A 158 4.73 -7.23 7.42
CA GLY A 158 4.19 -5.88 7.46
C GLY A 158 5.30 -4.84 7.29
N ILE A 159 5.00 -3.60 7.65
CA ILE A 159 5.92 -2.45 7.55
C ILE A 159 6.49 -2.04 8.92
N GLY A 160 6.70 -3.01 9.80
CA GLY A 160 7.22 -2.77 11.16
C GLY A 160 8.58 -2.06 11.19
N ASN A 161 9.45 -2.32 10.21
CA ASN A 161 10.71 -1.60 10.02
C ASN A 161 10.49 -0.11 9.67
N GLY A 162 9.49 0.17 8.83
CA GLY A 162 9.09 1.53 8.48
C GLY A 162 8.52 2.28 9.68
N TRP A 163 7.64 1.62 10.44
CA TRP A 163 7.09 2.19 11.68
C TRP A 163 8.18 2.47 12.73
N ALA A 164 9.12 1.54 12.95
CA ALA A 164 10.20 1.74 13.92
C ALA A 164 11.10 2.93 13.54
N ALA A 165 11.41 3.10 12.25
CA ALA A 165 12.14 4.27 11.79
C ALA A 165 11.31 5.56 11.98
N ALA A 166 10.02 5.51 11.71
CA ALA A 166 9.14 6.67 11.87
C ALA A 166 9.02 7.10 13.34
N SER A 167 8.88 6.17 14.28
CA SER A 167 8.74 6.48 15.71
C SER A 167 10.02 7.04 16.34
N ILE A 168 11.18 6.78 15.75
CA ILE A 168 12.46 7.36 16.16
C ILE A 168 12.63 8.80 15.64
N ASN A 169 12.14 9.09 14.43
CA ASN A 169 12.46 10.32 13.69
C ASN A 169 11.33 11.37 13.65
N HIS A 170 10.12 11.01 14.09
CA HIS A 170 8.97 11.89 14.07
C HIS A 170 8.26 11.89 15.42
N ASP A 171 7.76 13.07 15.80
CA ASP A 171 6.91 13.22 16.98
C ASP A 171 5.60 12.42 16.83
N GLU A 172 5.03 12.05 17.97
CA GLU A 172 3.72 11.37 18.00
C GLU A 172 2.63 12.29 17.43
N PRO A 173 1.81 11.82 16.47
CA PRO A 173 0.66 12.60 15.99
C PRO A 173 -0.36 12.85 17.12
N THR A 174 -0.76 14.11 17.31
CA THR A 174 -1.76 14.55 18.31
C THR A 174 -3.09 14.98 17.70
#